data_AF-A0A936IH26-F1
#
_entry.id   AF-A0A936IH26-F1
#
_cell.length_a   1.000
_cell.length_b   1.000
_cell.length_c   1.000
_cell.angle_alpha   90.00
_cell.angle_beta   90.00
_cell.angle_gamma   90.00
#
_symmetry.space_group_name_H-M   'P 1'
#
loop_
_entity.id
_entity.type
_entity.pdbx_description
1 polymer ?
#
loop_
_entity_poly.entity_id
_entity_poly.type
_entity_poly.pdbx_seq_one_letter_code
_entity_poly.pdbx_strand_id
1 'polypeptide(L)'
;MSLVLTLPHSAARADTWSYNIVTTGSDVEFVSPTAIDPGLPAYRLAYQVQQMLATAELIDFPGFPVEVDVTSELDPEFRSGVKLLAGPPPLELVHAEVQYPEDADPSAAGFRSVIDMGLRADGRAFVRATNNVLSAFSAQFPPGSGVFLNIRLLSVRLIGTISAEPAGRVLGSPTTLIIPEGSARQLTVTLSQAPPGPLQVTVERVDGDPDFTVAGGALLSFTPQNWAAPRFATILAAVDADGIAGQATLRVSAPDYAPSTVTVIELEPDCNGNGVPDAAELASGSAPDCNGDRLIDTCEVAAGIVPDCNANGVPDACDLATGVASDCDNNGVPDVCDIGAGKLRDCDGDGIPDVCQPDRDGDGWIDACDGCPDDPNKHSPGLCGCGVVDIPACEGAARGGPDSPTTDAGPAPPDAPTSSSDSPGTDPGPAPAVGDLPSEDAALTAPLEALCGVGACGAPLLGWLPLTALALLTVKTRRLRC
;
A
#
# COMPACT_ATOMS: atom_id res chain seq x y z
N MET A 1 -7.40 0.11 53.89
CA MET A 1 -7.53 -0.21 52.46
C MET A 1 -6.13 -0.18 51.87
N SER A 2 -5.44 -1.32 51.87
CA SER A 2 -4.02 -1.37 51.50
C SER A 2 -3.89 -1.32 49.98
N LEU A 3 -3.33 -0.22 49.47
CA LEU A 3 -3.05 -0.07 48.05
C LEU A 3 -1.87 -0.98 47.69
N VAL A 4 -2.16 -2.18 47.17
CA VAL A 4 -1.15 -3.04 46.56
C VAL A 4 -0.68 -2.35 45.29
N LEU A 5 0.49 -1.73 45.33
CA LEU A 5 1.21 -1.32 44.12
C LEU A 5 1.66 -2.59 43.40
N THR A 6 0.80 -3.11 42.51
CA THR A 6 1.26 -3.94 41.41
C THR A 6 2.15 -3.07 40.53
N LEU A 7 3.47 -3.20 40.69
CA LEU A 7 4.42 -2.69 39.72
C LEU A 7 4.02 -3.27 38.35
N PRO A 8 3.95 -2.44 37.28
CA PRO A 8 3.72 -2.97 35.95
C PRO A 8 4.83 -3.98 35.63
N HIS A 9 4.45 -5.11 35.02
CA HIS A 9 5.41 -6.12 34.60
C HIS A 9 6.45 -5.45 33.70
N SER A 10 7.68 -5.39 34.19
CA SER A 10 8.76 -4.66 33.52
C SER A 10 9.09 -5.35 32.21
N ALA A 11 8.71 -4.70 31.11
CA ALA A 11 9.12 -4.86 29.71
C ALA A 11 9.81 -6.18 29.33
N ALA A 12 9.26 -6.89 28.32
CA ALA A 12 9.86 -8.00 27.58
C ALA A 12 11.42 -7.97 27.60
N ARG A 13 12.01 -8.69 28.57
CA ARG A 13 13.42 -8.58 28.92
C ARG A 13 14.13 -9.87 28.54
N ALA A 14 15.18 -9.76 27.73
CA ALA A 14 16.13 -10.86 27.56
C ALA A 14 16.72 -11.25 28.92
N ASP A 15 16.78 -12.54 29.22
CA ASP A 15 17.37 -13.06 30.45
C ASP A 15 18.20 -14.32 30.17
N THR A 16 19.16 -14.61 31.05
CA THR A 16 20.10 -15.73 30.90
C THR A 16 20.38 -16.33 32.26
N TRP A 17 20.19 -17.65 32.35
CA TRP A 17 20.32 -18.38 33.61
C TRP A 17 21.35 -19.49 33.48
N SER A 18 22.24 -19.55 34.46
CA SER A 18 23.11 -20.70 34.65
C SER A 18 22.36 -21.81 35.38
N TYR A 19 22.48 -23.04 34.89
CA TYR A 19 22.01 -24.24 35.56
C TYR A 19 23.20 -25.10 36.00
N ASN A 20 23.01 -25.82 37.10
CA ASN A 20 23.95 -26.80 37.65
C ASN A 20 23.12 -27.89 38.31
N ILE A 21 22.81 -28.94 37.55
CA ILE A 21 21.98 -30.07 37.99
C ILE A 21 22.85 -31.30 38.17
N VAL A 22 22.55 -32.12 39.19
CA VAL A 22 23.29 -33.35 39.50
C VAL A 22 22.29 -34.49 39.63
N THR A 23 22.37 -35.49 38.75
CA THR A 23 21.62 -36.74 38.88
C THR A 23 22.47 -37.83 39.52
N THR A 24 21.87 -38.58 40.43
CA THR A 24 22.41 -39.83 40.99
C THR A 24 21.61 -41.05 40.48
N GLY A 25 21.10 -40.99 39.25
CA GLY A 25 20.16 -41.97 38.70
C GLY A 25 18.69 -41.68 39.09
N SER A 26 18.37 -40.41 39.28
CA SER A 26 17.00 -39.92 39.52
C SER A 26 16.74 -38.67 38.70
N ASP A 27 15.48 -38.42 38.37
CA ASP A 27 15.08 -37.30 37.53
C ASP A 27 15.29 -35.96 38.24
N VAL A 28 15.84 -35.00 37.50
CA VAL A 28 16.21 -33.68 38.00
C VAL A 28 15.80 -32.59 37.02
N GLU A 29 15.30 -31.48 37.57
CA GLU A 29 14.85 -30.31 36.81
C GLU A 29 15.48 -29.04 37.42
N PHE A 30 16.10 -28.24 36.56
CA PHE A 30 16.32 -26.81 36.81
C PHE A 30 15.15 -26.03 36.24
N VAL A 31 14.68 -25.04 37.00
CA VAL A 31 13.68 -24.05 36.57
C VAL A 31 14.24 -22.66 36.85
N SER A 32 14.11 -21.72 35.90
CA SER A 32 14.64 -20.38 36.06
C SER A 32 13.98 -19.61 37.21
N PRO A 33 14.75 -18.80 37.97
CA PRO A 33 14.22 -18.03 39.09
C PRO A 33 13.27 -16.90 38.64
N THR A 34 13.52 -16.33 37.46
CA THR A 34 12.69 -15.33 36.77
C THR A 34 12.00 -15.95 35.54
N ALA A 35 10.96 -15.28 35.05
CA ALA A 35 10.23 -15.64 33.84
C ALA A 35 10.35 -14.52 32.80
N ILE A 36 10.33 -14.88 31.52
CA ILE A 36 10.05 -13.94 30.41
C ILE A 36 8.54 -13.72 30.34
N ASP A 37 8.10 -12.63 29.72
CA ASP A 37 6.70 -12.44 29.33
C ASP A 37 6.21 -13.64 28.48
N PRO A 38 5.23 -14.45 28.94
CA PRO A 38 4.71 -15.60 28.20
C PRO A 38 3.73 -15.21 27.08
N GLY A 39 3.31 -13.93 27.00
CA GLY A 39 2.39 -13.42 25.99
C GLY A 39 3.05 -13.09 24.64
N LEU A 40 4.36 -13.26 24.49
CA LEU A 40 5.08 -12.91 23.28
C LEU A 40 4.80 -13.90 22.14
N PRO A 41 4.66 -13.42 20.88
CA PRO A 41 4.34 -14.26 19.73
C PRO A 41 5.53 -15.09 19.23
N ALA A 42 6.76 -14.79 19.66
CA ALA A 42 7.96 -15.55 19.31
C ALA A 42 9.10 -15.28 20.30
N TYR A 43 9.96 -16.28 20.47
CA TYR A 43 11.11 -16.28 21.37
C TYR A 43 12.34 -16.75 20.63
N ARG A 44 13.48 -16.12 20.90
CA ARG A 44 14.78 -16.63 20.55
C ARG A 44 15.34 -17.30 21.80
N LEU A 45 15.46 -18.62 21.74
CA LEU A 45 16.01 -19.43 22.83
C LEU A 45 17.39 -19.91 22.43
N ALA A 46 18.35 -19.81 23.36
CA ALA A 46 19.70 -20.33 23.16
C ALA A 46 20.16 -21.07 24.41
N TYR A 47 21.02 -22.07 24.20
CA TYR A 47 21.59 -22.85 25.28
C TYR A 47 23.06 -23.19 25.00
N GLN A 48 23.80 -23.43 26.07
CA GLN A 48 25.19 -23.87 26.03
C GLN A 48 25.49 -24.76 27.24
N VAL A 49 25.78 -26.04 27.00
CA VAL A 49 26.42 -26.92 27.98
C VAL A 49 27.87 -26.49 28.11
N GLN A 50 28.27 -26.11 29.32
CA GLN A 50 29.64 -25.70 29.64
C GLN A 50 30.48 -26.89 30.11
N GLN A 51 29.90 -27.71 30.98
CA GLN A 51 30.54 -28.94 31.47
C GLN A 51 29.52 -30.06 31.71
N MET A 52 29.92 -31.28 31.39
CA MET A 52 29.29 -32.52 31.83
C MET A 52 30.33 -33.30 32.64
N LEU A 53 30.14 -33.39 33.96
CA LEU A 53 31.09 -34.00 34.88
C LEU A 53 30.53 -35.32 35.41
N ALA A 54 31.18 -36.44 35.10
CA ALA A 54 30.82 -37.75 35.60
C ALA A 54 31.66 -38.08 36.85
N THR A 55 31.02 -38.28 38.00
CA THR A 55 31.67 -38.84 39.19
C THR A 55 31.59 -40.36 39.14
N ALA A 56 32.75 -41.03 39.15
CA ALA A 56 32.85 -42.48 39.03
C ALA A 56 33.82 -43.08 40.06
N GLU A 57 33.63 -44.33 40.45
CA GLU A 57 34.60 -45.11 41.24
C GLU A 57 34.97 -46.43 40.55
N LEU A 58 36.14 -46.97 40.88
CA LEU A 58 36.54 -48.32 40.48
C LEU A 58 35.86 -49.34 41.40
N ILE A 59 35.15 -50.31 40.83
CA ILE A 59 34.46 -51.37 41.61
C ILE A 59 35.48 -52.22 42.38
N ASP A 60 36.66 -52.43 41.80
CA ASP A 60 37.76 -53.18 42.42
C ASP A 60 38.52 -52.37 43.49
N PHE A 61 38.33 -51.04 43.56
CA PHE A 61 38.95 -50.12 44.53
C PHE A 61 37.94 -49.04 45.01
N PRO A 62 36.88 -49.43 45.74
CA PRO A 62 35.80 -48.52 46.12
C PRO A 62 36.24 -47.47 47.14
N GLY A 63 35.54 -46.33 47.18
CA GLY A 63 35.76 -45.26 48.15
C GLY A 63 36.74 -44.16 47.72
N PHE A 64 37.25 -44.22 46.49
CA PHE A 64 38.02 -43.15 45.85
C PHE A 64 37.32 -42.67 44.57
N PRO A 65 36.24 -41.88 44.69
CA PRO A 65 35.54 -41.34 43.52
C PRO A 65 36.42 -40.31 42.80
N VAL A 66 36.41 -40.37 41.47
CA VAL A 66 37.07 -39.43 40.55
C VAL A 66 35.99 -38.71 39.76
N GLU A 67 36.11 -37.39 39.63
CA GLU A 67 35.29 -36.59 38.73
C GLU A 67 36.03 -36.44 37.39
N VAL A 68 35.36 -36.79 36.29
CA VAL A 68 35.89 -36.76 34.93
C VAL A 68 35.03 -35.83 34.08
N ASP A 69 35.64 -34.91 33.36
CA ASP A 69 34.95 -34.09 32.37
C ASP A 69 34.72 -34.92 31.10
N VAL A 70 33.45 -35.18 30.80
CA VAL A 70 32.96 -35.95 29.64
C VAL A 70 32.20 -35.06 28.66
N THR A 71 32.39 -33.73 28.71
CA THR A 71 31.75 -32.78 27.77
C THR A 71 32.15 -33.05 26.31
N SER A 72 33.33 -33.64 26.09
CA SER A 72 33.80 -34.07 24.77
C SER A 72 32.99 -35.23 24.16
N GLU A 73 32.21 -35.94 24.98
CA GLU A 73 31.46 -37.14 24.60
C GLU A 73 29.99 -36.83 24.23
N LEU A 74 29.51 -35.61 24.49
CA LEU A 74 28.23 -35.13 23.96
C LEU A 74 28.40 -34.76 22.49
N ASP A 75 27.44 -35.07 21.60
CA ASP A 75 27.50 -34.56 20.23
C ASP A 75 27.59 -33.02 20.19
N PRO A 76 28.33 -32.44 19.23
CA PRO A 76 28.48 -30.98 19.14
C PRO A 76 27.15 -30.22 19.09
N GLU A 77 26.11 -30.81 18.50
CA GLU A 77 24.77 -30.23 18.43
C GLU A 77 24.03 -30.15 19.78
N PHE A 78 24.39 -31.01 20.75
CA PHE A 78 23.88 -30.98 22.13
C PHE A 78 24.72 -30.12 23.08
N ARG A 79 25.89 -29.62 22.64
CA ARG A 79 26.72 -28.72 23.46
C ARG A 79 26.24 -27.28 23.39
N SER A 80 25.64 -26.86 22.29
CA SER A 80 25.07 -25.50 22.16
C SER A 80 24.14 -25.40 20.97
N GLY A 81 23.15 -24.52 21.06
CA GLY A 81 22.28 -24.21 19.94
C GLY A 81 21.40 -22.99 20.18
N VAL A 82 20.82 -22.50 19.09
CA VAL A 82 19.86 -21.38 19.08
C VAL A 82 18.67 -21.80 18.22
N LYS A 83 17.44 -21.55 18.69
CA LYS A 83 16.22 -21.68 17.88
C LYS A 83 15.32 -20.46 18.06
N LEU A 84 14.74 -20.03 16.95
CA LEU A 84 13.59 -19.13 16.92
C LEU A 84 12.33 -20.00 16.99
N LEU A 85 11.52 -19.82 18.04
CA LEU A 85 10.31 -20.60 18.27
C LEU A 85 9.10 -19.67 18.33
N ALA A 86 8.03 -20.04 17.63
CA ALA A 86 6.75 -19.34 17.71
C ALA A 86 6.10 -19.57 19.08
N GLY A 87 5.60 -18.51 19.70
CA GLY A 87 4.84 -18.57 20.95
C GLY A 87 3.34 -18.84 20.72
N PRO A 88 2.54 -18.90 21.80
CA PRO A 88 2.95 -18.79 23.21
C PRO A 88 3.58 -20.10 23.73
N PRO A 89 4.27 -20.08 24.89
CA PRO A 89 4.76 -21.30 25.54
C PRO A 89 3.63 -22.23 26.03
N PRO A 90 3.91 -23.53 26.25
CA PRO A 90 5.22 -24.17 26.40
C PRO A 90 5.97 -24.38 25.08
N LEU A 91 7.30 -24.20 25.10
CA LEU A 91 8.19 -24.36 23.95
C LEU A 91 9.32 -25.32 24.26
N GLU A 92 9.71 -26.14 23.30
CA GLU A 92 10.80 -27.11 23.40
C GLU A 92 11.97 -26.67 22.51
N LEU A 93 13.14 -26.49 23.12
CA LEU A 93 14.39 -26.09 22.47
C LEU A 93 15.24 -27.32 22.13
N VAL A 94 15.37 -28.24 23.07
CA VAL A 94 16.14 -29.48 22.98
C VAL A 94 15.29 -30.62 23.52
N HIS A 95 15.33 -31.76 22.84
CA HIS A 95 14.98 -33.07 23.34
C HIS A 95 16.03 -34.03 22.78
N ALA A 96 16.82 -34.66 23.66
CA ALA A 96 17.98 -35.45 23.28
C ALA A 96 18.15 -36.66 24.20
N GLU A 97 18.28 -37.86 23.64
CA GLU A 97 18.70 -39.03 24.40
C GLU A 97 20.24 -39.10 24.39
N VAL A 98 20.86 -38.89 25.56
CA VAL A 98 22.30 -38.98 25.77
C VAL A 98 22.64 -40.35 26.35
N GLN A 99 23.61 -41.03 25.75
CA GLN A 99 24.17 -42.29 26.24
C GLN A 99 25.71 -42.18 26.33
N TYR A 100 26.30 -42.69 27.40
CA TYR A 100 27.75 -42.77 27.58
C TYR A 100 28.18 -44.07 28.30
N PRO A 101 29.24 -44.78 27.85
CA PRO A 101 29.88 -44.60 26.54
C PRO A 101 28.94 -44.97 25.39
N GLU A 102 29.20 -44.40 24.22
CA GLU A 102 28.35 -44.51 23.02
C GLU A 102 28.18 -45.99 22.59
N ASP A 103 29.28 -46.74 22.51
CA ASP A 103 29.35 -48.17 22.18
C ASP A 103 28.94 -49.13 23.33
N ALA A 104 28.32 -48.65 24.41
CA ALA A 104 27.98 -49.52 25.54
C ALA A 104 26.92 -50.57 25.19
N ASP A 105 27.11 -51.80 25.68
CA ASP A 105 26.07 -52.83 25.72
C ASP A 105 24.79 -52.23 26.35
N PRO A 106 23.59 -52.39 25.74
CA PRO A 106 22.35 -51.83 26.27
C PRO A 106 22.00 -52.33 27.68
N SER A 107 22.59 -53.43 28.15
CA SER A 107 22.48 -53.94 29.52
C SER A 107 23.53 -53.39 30.51
N ALA A 108 24.54 -52.67 30.03
CA ALA A 108 25.64 -52.06 30.80
C ALA A 108 25.94 -50.61 30.38
N ALA A 109 24.92 -49.87 29.93
CA ALA A 109 25.03 -48.47 29.51
C ALA A 109 25.37 -47.58 30.72
N GLY A 110 26.61 -47.08 30.77
CA GLY A 110 27.18 -46.40 31.95
C GLY A 110 26.30 -45.25 32.45
N PHE A 111 25.99 -44.30 31.57
CA PHE A 111 24.97 -43.27 31.74
C PHE A 111 23.99 -43.31 30.56
N ARG A 112 22.69 -43.17 30.86
CA ARG A 112 21.65 -42.83 29.88
C ARG A 112 20.74 -41.78 30.48
N SER A 113 20.33 -40.78 29.70
CA SER A 113 19.37 -39.76 30.13
C SER A 113 18.69 -39.09 28.93
N VAL A 114 17.44 -38.69 29.10
CA VAL A 114 16.72 -37.82 28.15
C VAL A 114 16.80 -36.39 28.67
N ILE A 115 17.51 -35.52 27.94
CA ILE A 115 17.69 -34.12 28.27
C ILE A 115 16.70 -33.28 27.48
N ASP A 116 15.81 -32.60 28.20
CA ASP A 116 14.86 -31.62 27.67
C ASP A 116 15.27 -30.21 28.08
N MET A 117 15.13 -29.25 27.18
CA MET A 117 15.32 -27.82 27.48
C MET A 117 14.23 -26.99 26.81
N GLY A 118 13.77 -25.90 27.42
CA GLY A 118 12.72 -25.08 26.82
C GLY A 118 12.14 -23.98 27.71
N LEU A 119 10.96 -23.48 27.35
CA LEU A 119 10.12 -22.59 28.17
C LEU A 119 8.84 -23.30 28.62
N ARG A 120 8.48 -23.12 29.88
CA ARG A 120 7.18 -23.53 30.45
C ARG A 120 6.10 -22.50 30.10
N ALA A 121 4.84 -22.88 30.25
CA ALA A 121 3.67 -22.01 30.01
C ALA A 121 3.66 -20.72 30.86
N ASP A 122 4.37 -20.67 31.99
CA ASP A 122 4.52 -19.47 32.84
C ASP A 122 5.73 -18.58 32.45
N GLY A 123 6.39 -18.86 31.32
CA GLY A 123 7.53 -18.10 30.82
C GLY A 123 8.87 -18.41 31.50
N ARG A 124 8.93 -19.38 32.40
CA ARG A 124 10.19 -19.86 33.00
C ARG A 124 10.92 -20.81 32.06
N ALA A 125 12.23 -20.66 31.94
CA ALA A 125 13.06 -21.66 31.30
C ALA A 125 13.22 -22.90 32.18
N PHE A 126 13.34 -24.05 31.54
CA PHE A 126 13.64 -25.31 32.22
C PHE A 126 14.77 -26.06 31.51
N VAL A 127 15.53 -26.82 32.30
CA VAL A 127 16.49 -27.84 31.83
C VAL A 127 16.25 -29.07 32.68
N ARG A 128 15.83 -30.16 32.06
CA ARG A 128 15.39 -31.38 32.73
C ARG A 128 16.17 -32.56 32.20
N ALA A 129 16.65 -33.40 33.09
CA ALA A 129 17.20 -34.72 32.77
C ALA A 129 16.23 -35.77 33.31
N THR A 130 15.65 -36.59 32.43
CA THR A 130 14.70 -37.67 32.76
C THR A 130 15.22 -39.05 32.34
N ASN A 131 14.56 -40.12 32.78
CA ASN A 131 14.94 -41.51 32.46
C ASN A 131 16.42 -41.81 32.80
N ASN A 132 16.91 -41.22 33.89
CA ASN A 132 18.33 -41.25 34.25
C ASN A 132 18.73 -42.65 34.73
N VAL A 133 19.57 -43.32 33.95
CA VAL A 133 20.20 -44.60 34.32
C VAL A 133 21.67 -44.34 34.60
N LEU A 134 22.14 -44.77 35.77
CA LEU A 134 23.56 -44.94 36.08
C LEU A 134 23.82 -46.42 36.31
N SER A 135 24.76 -46.99 35.55
CA SER A 135 25.15 -48.39 35.68
C SER A 135 26.68 -48.52 35.75
N ALA A 136 27.12 -49.77 35.91
CA ALA A 136 28.54 -50.12 35.86
C ALA A 136 28.91 -50.55 34.44
N PHE A 137 30.09 -50.12 33.98
CA PHE A 137 30.63 -50.47 32.67
C PHE A 137 32.11 -50.87 32.79
N SER A 138 32.63 -51.54 31.77
CA SER A 138 34.05 -51.89 31.67
C SER A 138 34.72 -51.04 30.59
N ALA A 139 35.86 -50.42 30.92
CA ALA A 139 36.66 -49.66 29.96
C ALA A 139 38.11 -50.17 29.92
N GLN A 140 38.73 -50.16 28.74
CA GLN A 140 40.15 -50.51 28.63
C GLN A 140 41.05 -49.37 29.07
N PHE A 141 42.08 -49.68 29.88
CA PHE A 141 43.02 -48.68 30.36
C PHE A 141 44.48 -49.19 30.40
N PRO A 142 45.40 -48.62 29.59
CA PRO A 142 45.16 -47.70 28.47
C PRO A 142 44.30 -48.32 27.35
N PRO A 143 43.75 -47.51 26.41
CA PRO A 143 43.06 -48.02 25.23
C PRO A 143 43.95 -49.01 24.44
N GLY A 144 43.39 -50.18 24.09
CA GLY A 144 44.12 -51.23 23.37
C GLY A 144 45.05 -52.10 24.24
N SER A 145 45.14 -51.87 25.56
CA SER A 145 46.00 -52.66 26.46
C SER A 145 45.47 -54.07 26.78
N GLY A 146 44.17 -54.32 26.56
CA GLY A 146 43.48 -55.53 27.04
C GLY A 146 43.24 -55.58 28.56
N VAL A 147 43.70 -54.58 29.33
CA VAL A 147 43.37 -54.43 30.74
C VAL A 147 42.05 -53.67 30.86
N PHE A 148 41.03 -54.31 31.42
CA PHE A 148 39.73 -53.69 31.68
C PHE A 148 39.62 -53.25 33.14
N LEU A 149 39.07 -52.06 33.35
CA LEU A 149 38.70 -51.53 34.66
C LEU A 149 37.17 -51.52 34.77
N ASN A 150 36.65 -52.08 35.87
CA ASN A 150 35.23 -52.03 36.20
C ASN A 150 34.91 -50.69 36.87
N ILE A 151 34.12 -49.86 36.20
CA ILE A 151 33.79 -48.50 36.62
C ILE A 151 32.30 -48.45 36.99
N ARG A 152 31.99 -47.83 38.14
CA ARG A 152 30.62 -47.48 38.53
C ARG A 152 30.45 -45.97 38.48
N LEU A 153 29.44 -45.48 37.76
CA LEU A 153 29.03 -44.08 37.88
C LEU A 153 28.22 -43.86 39.16
N LEU A 154 28.52 -42.77 39.88
CA LEU A 154 27.88 -42.38 41.14
C LEU A 154 26.98 -41.16 40.95
N SER A 155 27.41 -40.20 40.13
CA SER A 155 26.58 -39.08 39.72
C SER A 155 27.04 -38.49 38.39
N VAL A 156 26.14 -37.82 37.68
CA VAL A 156 26.46 -36.98 36.52
C VAL A 156 25.95 -35.58 36.80
N ARG A 157 26.82 -34.59 36.64
CA ARG A 157 26.54 -33.16 36.79
C ARG A 157 26.55 -32.48 35.44
N LEU A 158 25.50 -31.74 35.13
CA LEU A 158 25.40 -30.91 33.94
C LEU A 158 25.40 -29.43 34.33
N ILE A 159 26.36 -28.69 33.81
CA ILE A 159 26.58 -27.26 34.04
C ILE A 159 26.45 -26.54 32.70
N GLY A 160 25.69 -25.45 32.66
CA GLY A 160 25.56 -24.66 31.45
C GLY A 160 24.71 -23.42 31.64
N THR A 161 24.33 -22.82 30.52
CA THR A 161 23.43 -21.67 30.46
C THR A 161 22.27 -21.94 29.52
N ILE A 162 21.09 -21.46 29.89
CA ILE A 162 19.93 -21.30 29.00
C ILE A 162 19.51 -19.84 29.03
N SER A 163 19.18 -19.29 27.86
CA SER A 163 18.78 -17.90 27.69
C SER A 163 17.53 -17.81 26.83
N ALA A 164 16.68 -16.86 27.16
CA ALA A 164 15.45 -16.59 26.45
C ALA A 164 15.33 -15.08 26.24
N GLU A 165 15.12 -14.67 24.99
CA GLU A 165 14.90 -13.28 24.63
C GLU A 165 13.70 -13.12 23.71
N PRO A 166 12.97 -11.99 23.78
CA PRO A 166 11.94 -11.65 22.81
C PRO A 166 12.51 -11.71 21.40
N ALA A 167 11.90 -12.50 20.52
CA ALA A 167 12.29 -12.47 19.13
C ALA A 167 11.80 -11.16 18.50
N GLY A 168 12.67 -10.55 17.69
CA GLY A 168 12.25 -9.41 16.88
C GLY A 168 11.24 -9.89 15.84
N ARG A 169 10.28 -9.04 15.47
CA ARG A 169 9.37 -9.29 14.36
C ARG A 169 9.67 -8.33 13.22
N VAL A 170 9.70 -8.86 12.00
CA VAL A 170 9.64 -8.03 10.80
C VAL A 170 8.20 -7.67 10.52
N LEU A 171 7.92 -6.40 10.24
CA LEU A 171 6.57 -5.87 10.10
C LEU A 171 6.39 -5.28 8.70
N GLY A 172 5.73 -6.04 7.82
CA GLY A 172 5.11 -5.48 6.61
C GLY A 172 3.82 -4.72 6.96
N SER A 173 3.66 -3.51 6.45
CA SER A 173 2.49 -2.66 6.63
C SER A 173 2.14 -1.90 5.34
N PRO A 174 0.88 -1.92 4.88
CA PRO A 174 -0.27 -2.61 5.46
C PRO A 174 -0.15 -4.15 5.35
N THR A 175 -0.99 -4.88 6.09
CA THR A 175 -1.07 -6.36 6.00
C THR A 175 -1.87 -6.84 4.79
N THR A 176 -2.71 -5.97 4.24
CA THR A 176 -3.36 -6.13 2.93
C THR A 176 -3.02 -4.90 2.10
N LEU A 177 -2.35 -5.09 0.96
CA LEU A 177 -1.96 -4.02 0.05
C LEU A 177 -2.73 -4.18 -1.27
N ILE A 178 -3.63 -3.24 -1.52
CA ILE A 178 -4.44 -3.18 -2.73
C ILE A 178 -3.70 -2.35 -3.78
N ILE A 179 -3.49 -2.90 -4.97
CA ILE A 179 -2.73 -2.32 -6.08
C ILE A 179 -3.63 -2.32 -7.31
N PRO A 180 -3.92 -1.16 -7.93
CA PRO A 180 -4.56 -1.13 -9.25
C PRO A 180 -3.72 -1.86 -10.29
N GLU A 181 -4.38 -2.51 -11.25
CA GLU A 181 -3.75 -3.26 -12.33
C GLU A 181 -2.66 -2.43 -13.05
N GLY A 182 -1.55 -3.08 -13.41
CA GLY A 182 -0.42 -2.44 -14.10
C GLY A 182 0.33 -1.35 -13.30
N SER A 183 -0.06 -1.11 -12.04
CA SER A 183 0.51 -0.07 -11.19
C SER A 183 1.40 -0.63 -10.08
N ALA A 184 2.11 0.25 -9.38
CA ALA A 184 2.97 -0.13 -8.27
C ALA A 184 2.65 0.62 -6.98
N ARG A 185 2.75 -0.07 -5.84
CA ARG A 185 2.64 0.54 -4.50
C ARG A 185 3.77 0.14 -3.57
N GLN A 186 3.99 0.99 -2.56
CA GLN A 186 5.00 0.76 -1.54
C GLN A 186 4.45 -0.05 -0.37
N LEU A 187 5.08 -1.18 -0.08
CA LEU A 187 4.98 -1.87 1.19
C LEU A 187 5.98 -1.25 2.18
N THR A 188 5.50 -0.77 3.32
CA THR A 188 6.37 -0.29 4.41
C THR A 188 6.87 -1.49 5.22
N VAL A 189 8.19 -1.54 5.46
CA VAL A 189 8.84 -2.58 6.25
C VAL A 189 9.57 -1.94 7.43
N THR A 190 9.27 -2.41 8.64
CA THR A 190 9.94 -2.02 9.89
C THR A 190 10.31 -3.24 10.73
N LEU A 191 11.14 -3.02 11.76
CA LEU A 191 11.50 -4.03 12.75
C LEU A 191 10.91 -3.66 14.11
N SER A 192 10.42 -4.64 14.87
CA SER A 192 9.90 -4.39 16.23
C SER A 192 11.00 -4.11 17.27
N GLN A 193 12.25 -4.49 16.98
CA GLN A 193 13.41 -4.23 17.84
C GLN A 193 14.70 -4.11 17.04
N ALA A 194 15.72 -3.51 17.66
CA ALA A 194 17.06 -3.36 17.10
C ALA A 194 17.74 -4.73 16.86
N PRO A 195 18.33 -4.98 15.68
CA PRO A 195 19.14 -6.18 15.48
C PRO A 195 20.48 -6.06 16.22
N PRO A 196 21.11 -7.19 16.59
CA PRO A 196 22.41 -7.18 17.28
C PRO A 196 23.58 -6.76 16.36
N GLY A 197 23.39 -6.81 15.05
CA GLY A 197 24.33 -6.39 14.02
C GLY A 197 23.62 -5.94 12.74
N PRO A 198 24.35 -5.73 11.63
CA PRO A 198 23.72 -5.52 10.32
C PRO A 198 22.81 -6.69 9.96
N LEU A 199 21.58 -6.40 9.55
CA LEU A 199 20.55 -7.38 9.22
C LEU A 199 20.01 -7.11 7.81
N GLN A 200 19.84 -8.17 7.04
CA GLN A 200 19.15 -8.14 5.76
C GLN A 200 17.75 -8.74 5.94
N VAL A 201 16.74 -7.99 5.52
CA VAL A 201 15.35 -8.42 5.43
C VAL A 201 15.04 -8.71 3.96
N THR A 202 14.43 -9.87 3.70
CA THR A 202 13.94 -10.26 2.38
C THR A 202 12.45 -10.01 2.27
N VAL A 203 12.01 -9.45 1.14
CA VAL A 203 10.62 -9.37 0.69
C VAL A 203 10.48 -10.23 -0.57
N GLU A 204 9.67 -11.27 -0.50
CA GLU A 204 9.51 -12.26 -1.57
C GLU A 204 8.03 -12.65 -1.74
N ARG A 205 7.59 -12.94 -2.96
CA ARG A 205 6.31 -13.62 -3.19
C ARG A 205 6.49 -15.11 -2.90
N VAL A 206 5.61 -15.70 -2.10
CA VAL A 206 5.70 -17.12 -1.72
C VAL A 206 4.56 -17.99 -2.24
N ASP A 207 3.42 -17.39 -2.57
CA ASP A 207 2.23 -18.09 -3.03
C ASP A 207 1.28 -17.15 -3.78
N GLY A 208 0.33 -17.73 -4.50
CA GLY A 208 -0.67 -17.04 -5.32
C GLY A 208 -0.11 -16.51 -6.64
N ASP A 209 -0.75 -15.46 -7.13
CA ASP A 209 -0.67 -15.03 -8.52
C ASP A 209 0.76 -14.68 -9.01
N PRO A 210 1.18 -15.15 -10.22
CA PRO A 210 2.51 -14.92 -10.75
C PRO A 210 2.85 -13.48 -11.11
N ASP A 211 1.88 -12.58 -11.27
CA ASP A 211 2.09 -11.26 -11.87
C ASP A 211 2.50 -10.18 -10.84
N PHE A 212 2.25 -10.41 -9.54
CA PHE A 212 2.79 -9.58 -8.45
C PHE A 212 4.31 -9.69 -8.30
N THR A 213 5.04 -8.69 -8.76
CA THR A 213 6.51 -8.65 -8.71
C THR A 213 7.03 -7.68 -7.66
N VAL A 214 8.03 -8.10 -6.86
CA VAL A 214 8.78 -7.21 -5.95
C VAL A 214 9.79 -6.40 -6.77
N ALA A 215 9.30 -5.40 -7.51
CA ALA A 215 10.06 -4.59 -8.46
C ALA A 215 11.18 -3.75 -7.81
N GLY A 216 11.08 -3.46 -6.51
CA GLY A 216 12.14 -2.76 -5.76
C GLY A 216 12.15 -3.15 -4.28
N GLY A 217 13.30 -3.11 -3.64
CA GLY A 217 13.41 -3.37 -2.20
C GLY A 217 13.18 -4.82 -1.78
N ALA A 218 13.40 -5.79 -2.67
CA ALA A 218 13.37 -7.23 -2.33
C ALA A 218 14.39 -7.62 -1.23
N LEU A 219 15.47 -6.83 -1.06
CA LEU A 219 16.44 -6.95 0.03
C LEU A 219 16.62 -5.59 0.70
N LEU A 220 16.25 -5.49 1.97
CA LEU A 220 16.26 -4.25 2.77
C LEU A 220 17.31 -4.35 3.88
N SER A 221 18.18 -3.34 3.98
CA SER A 221 19.27 -3.31 4.96
C SER A 221 18.89 -2.51 6.20
N PHE A 222 19.04 -3.15 7.36
CA PHE A 222 18.86 -2.57 8.69
C PHE A 222 20.14 -2.74 9.53
N THR A 223 20.30 -1.86 10.51
CA THR A 223 21.44 -1.81 11.43
C THR A 223 20.96 -1.46 12.84
N PRO A 224 21.76 -1.71 13.90
CA PRO A 224 21.38 -1.36 15.26
C PRO A 224 21.08 0.14 15.47
N GLN A 225 21.54 1.01 14.56
CA GLN A 225 21.35 2.47 14.63
C GLN A 225 20.15 2.99 13.83
N ASN A 226 19.69 2.26 12.79
CA ASN A 226 18.64 2.73 11.87
C ASN A 226 17.40 1.81 11.78
N TRP A 227 17.32 0.76 12.60
CA TRP A 227 16.23 -0.23 12.62
C TRP A 227 14.81 0.36 12.73
N ALA A 228 14.68 1.46 13.46
CA ALA A 228 13.40 2.14 13.69
C ALA A 228 12.96 3.04 12.52
N ALA A 229 13.85 3.32 11.56
CA ALA A 229 13.50 4.08 10.36
C ALA A 229 12.87 3.13 9.32
N PRO A 230 11.71 3.48 8.73
CA PRO A 230 11.06 2.63 7.75
C PRO A 230 11.93 2.40 6.51
N ARG A 231 11.71 1.24 5.89
CA ARG A 231 12.21 0.89 4.56
C ARG A 231 11.00 0.54 3.69
N PHE A 232 11.18 0.65 2.38
CA PHE A 232 10.09 0.46 1.42
C PHE A 232 10.48 -0.60 0.40
N ALA A 233 9.56 -1.53 0.15
CA ALA A 233 9.60 -2.39 -1.02
C ALA A 233 8.52 -1.93 -2.00
N THR A 234 8.87 -1.85 -3.28
CA THR A 234 7.92 -1.53 -4.35
C THR A 234 7.37 -2.82 -4.89
N ILE A 235 6.06 -3.00 -4.77
CA ILE A 235 5.32 -4.13 -5.34
C ILE A 235 4.63 -3.61 -6.60
N LEU A 236 4.85 -4.28 -7.71
CA LEU A 236 4.18 -4.08 -8.99
C LEU A 236 3.13 -5.17 -9.14
N ALA A 237 1.93 -4.80 -9.57
CA ALA A 237 0.94 -5.71 -10.12
C ALA A 237 0.95 -5.48 -11.65
N ALA A 238 0.89 -6.53 -12.45
CA ALA A 238 1.16 -6.45 -13.89
C ALA A 238 -0.12 -6.69 -14.67
N VAL A 239 -0.30 -5.94 -15.77
CA VAL A 239 -1.50 -6.03 -16.61
C VAL A 239 -1.66 -7.46 -17.16
N ASP A 240 -2.82 -8.07 -16.90
CA ASP A 240 -3.24 -9.32 -17.52
C ASP A 240 -4.39 -9.05 -18.52
N ALA A 241 -5.37 -9.95 -18.66
CA ALA A 241 -6.46 -9.81 -19.62
C ALA A 241 -7.73 -10.60 -19.26
N ASP A 242 -7.85 -11.18 -18.05
CA ASP A 242 -8.99 -12.05 -17.72
C ASP A 242 -10.13 -11.36 -16.95
N GLY A 243 -9.89 -10.15 -16.42
CA GLY A 243 -10.89 -9.34 -15.73
C GLY A 243 -11.17 -9.81 -14.29
N ILE A 244 -10.28 -10.61 -13.69
CA ILE A 244 -10.44 -11.23 -12.39
C ILE A 244 -9.31 -10.80 -11.46
N ALA A 245 -9.65 -9.95 -10.48
CA ALA A 245 -8.77 -9.51 -9.41
C ALA A 245 -7.81 -10.58 -8.86
N GLY A 246 -6.55 -10.52 -9.30
CA GLY A 246 -5.46 -11.38 -8.84
C GLY A 246 -5.15 -11.23 -7.34
N GLN A 247 -4.65 -12.30 -6.73
CA GLN A 247 -4.22 -12.29 -5.31
C GLN A 247 -2.95 -13.10 -5.10
N ALA A 248 -1.98 -12.51 -4.39
CA ALA A 248 -0.77 -13.22 -3.95
C ALA A 248 -0.44 -12.98 -2.46
N THR A 249 0.43 -13.84 -1.94
CA THR A 249 1.00 -13.71 -0.58
C THR A 249 2.47 -13.36 -0.67
N LEU A 250 2.82 -12.19 -0.13
CA LEU A 250 4.20 -11.80 0.13
C LEU A 250 4.63 -12.25 1.53
N ARG A 251 5.88 -12.70 1.64
CA ARG A 251 6.55 -13.00 2.89
C ARG A 251 7.68 -11.99 3.11
N VAL A 252 7.68 -11.39 4.29
CA VAL A 252 8.74 -10.50 4.76
C VAL A 252 9.47 -11.21 5.89
N SER A 253 10.76 -11.47 5.74
CA SER A 253 11.52 -12.30 6.70
C SER A 253 12.97 -11.87 6.86
N ALA A 254 13.59 -12.24 7.99
CA ALA A 254 15.01 -12.05 8.24
C ALA A 254 15.53 -13.12 9.22
N PRO A 255 16.85 -13.41 9.23
CA PRO A 255 17.47 -14.27 10.24
C PRO A 255 17.16 -13.78 11.66
N ASP A 256 16.96 -14.70 12.61
CA ASP A 256 16.65 -14.43 14.02
C ASP A 256 15.37 -13.59 14.31
N TYR A 257 14.56 -13.30 13.28
CA TYR A 257 13.31 -12.53 13.41
C TYR A 257 12.09 -13.34 12.97
N ALA A 258 10.99 -13.21 13.71
CA ALA A 258 9.68 -13.71 13.31
C ALA A 258 9.21 -12.99 12.03
N PRO A 259 8.77 -13.74 10.99
CA PRO A 259 8.33 -13.15 9.72
C PRO A 259 6.93 -12.51 9.83
N SER A 260 6.58 -11.72 8.82
CA SER A 260 5.21 -11.31 8.53
C SER A 260 4.81 -11.71 7.12
N THR A 261 3.57 -12.14 6.94
CA THR A 261 2.92 -12.22 5.63
C THR A 261 2.15 -10.93 5.35
N VAL A 262 2.03 -10.60 4.07
CA VAL A 262 1.23 -9.50 3.53
C VAL A 262 0.45 -10.04 2.35
N THR A 263 -0.87 -9.88 2.36
CA THR A 263 -1.71 -10.17 1.20
C THR A 263 -1.62 -9.01 0.22
N VAL A 264 -1.38 -9.29 -1.05
CA VAL A 264 -1.52 -8.32 -2.14
C VAL A 264 -2.73 -8.69 -2.98
N ILE A 265 -3.51 -7.69 -3.37
CA ILE A 265 -4.73 -7.83 -4.17
C ILE A 265 -4.63 -6.84 -5.32
N GLU A 266 -4.85 -7.33 -6.53
CA GLU A 266 -4.95 -6.58 -7.77
C GLU A 266 -6.39 -6.11 -7.89
N LEU A 267 -6.59 -4.85 -8.24
CA LEU A 267 -7.90 -4.38 -8.66
C LEU A 267 -7.83 -4.03 -10.13
N GLU A 268 -8.69 -4.69 -10.89
CA GLU A 268 -9.11 -4.26 -12.21
C GLU A 268 -9.42 -2.76 -12.23
N PRO A 269 -9.25 -2.10 -13.38
CA PRO A 269 -9.85 -0.80 -13.65
C PRO A 269 -11.37 -0.82 -13.38
N ASP A 270 -11.82 0.14 -12.57
CA ASP A 270 -13.23 0.50 -12.34
C ASP A 270 -13.25 2.04 -12.40
N CYS A 271 -13.36 2.57 -13.61
CA CYS A 271 -13.15 3.98 -13.90
C CYS A 271 -14.33 4.87 -13.44
N ASN A 272 -15.54 4.29 -13.34
CA ASN A 272 -16.75 4.98 -12.89
C ASN A 272 -17.07 4.72 -11.39
N GLY A 273 -16.39 3.76 -10.74
CA GLY A 273 -16.49 3.47 -9.32
C GLY A 273 -17.75 2.68 -8.92
N ASN A 274 -18.37 1.96 -9.85
CA ASN A 274 -19.64 1.25 -9.61
C ASN A 274 -19.46 -0.13 -8.95
N GLY A 275 -18.22 -0.64 -8.87
CA GLY A 275 -17.89 -1.95 -8.31
C GLY A 275 -17.92 -3.12 -9.31
N VAL A 276 -18.11 -2.84 -10.60
CA VAL A 276 -17.95 -3.78 -11.72
C VAL A 276 -16.71 -3.34 -12.51
N PRO A 277 -15.74 -4.24 -12.79
CA PRO A 277 -14.60 -3.92 -13.63
C PRO A 277 -14.97 -3.45 -15.03
N ASP A 278 -14.24 -2.47 -15.57
CA ASP A 278 -14.43 -1.90 -16.91
C ASP A 278 -14.49 -2.99 -17.99
N ALA A 279 -13.58 -3.97 -17.91
CA ALA A 279 -13.51 -5.12 -18.81
C ALA A 279 -14.78 -6.00 -18.76
N ALA A 280 -15.42 -6.12 -17.58
CA ALA A 280 -16.67 -6.86 -17.42
C ALA A 280 -17.88 -6.07 -17.93
N GLU A 281 -17.86 -4.74 -17.83
CA GLU A 281 -18.89 -3.89 -18.42
C GLU A 281 -18.85 -3.93 -19.95
N LEU A 282 -17.65 -3.84 -20.54
CA LEU A 282 -17.43 -4.00 -21.98
C LEU A 282 -17.83 -5.41 -22.47
N ALA A 283 -17.45 -6.46 -21.74
CA ALA A 283 -17.79 -7.84 -22.11
C ALA A 283 -19.28 -8.17 -22.00
N SER A 284 -20.02 -7.49 -21.11
CA SER A 284 -21.47 -7.64 -20.97
C SER A 284 -22.28 -6.66 -21.84
N GLY A 285 -21.62 -5.64 -22.41
CA GLY A 285 -22.26 -4.55 -23.14
C GLY A 285 -23.11 -3.63 -22.25
N SER A 286 -22.80 -3.56 -20.93
CA SER A 286 -23.48 -2.65 -20.01
C SER A 286 -22.95 -1.22 -20.11
N ALA A 287 -21.71 -1.06 -20.55
CA ALA A 287 -21.07 0.23 -20.82
C ALA A 287 -20.83 0.42 -22.32
N PRO A 288 -21.12 1.62 -22.88
CA PRO A 288 -20.74 1.97 -24.24
C PRO A 288 -19.21 2.06 -24.43
N ASP A 289 -18.74 1.55 -25.57
CA ASP A 289 -17.43 1.79 -26.20
C ASP A 289 -17.74 2.00 -27.69
N CYS A 290 -17.95 3.26 -28.06
CA CYS A 290 -18.42 3.63 -29.39
C CYS A 290 -17.30 3.62 -30.45
N ASN A 291 -16.05 3.77 -30.01
CA ASN A 291 -14.88 3.91 -30.89
C ASN A 291 -14.11 2.58 -31.09
N GLY A 292 -14.28 1.62 -30.16
CA GLY A 292 -13.71 0.27 -30.18
C GLY A 292 -12.30 0.13 -29.61
N ASP A 293 -11.80 1.12 -28.84
CA ASP A 293 -10.44 1.13 -28.29
C ASP A 293 -10.31 0.41 -26.93
N ARG A 294 -11.44 0.00 -26.34
CA ARG A 294 -11.59 -0.63 -25.01
C ARG A 294 -11.48 0.31 -23.81
N LEU A 295 -11.62 1.61 -24.00
CA LEU A 295 -12.01 2.53 -22.93
C LEU A 295 -13.53 2.71 -23.00
N ILE A 296 -14.17 2.83 -21.84
CA ILE A 296 -15.60 3.12 -21.75
C ILE A 296 -15.81 4.61 -22.06
N ASP A 297 -16.78 4.93 -22.92
CA ASP A 297 -17.19 6.28 -23.34
C ASP A 297 -17.22 7.27 -22.16
N THR A 298 -17.95 6.92 -21.08
CA THR A 298 -18.12 7.76 -19.89
C THR A 298 -16.80 8.04 -19.16
N CYS A 299 -15.81 7.17 -19.32
CA CYS A 299 -14.51 7.26 -18.67
C CYS A 299 -13.47 7.99 -19.52
N GLU A 300 -13.55 7.90 -20.86
CA GLU A 300 -12.84 8.81 -21.75
C GLU A 300 -13.23 10.27 -21.49
N VAL A 301 -14.55 10.52 -21.36
CA VAL A 301 -15.13 11.82 -21.02
C VAL A 301 -14.67 12.28 -19.63
N ALA A 302 -14.78 11.43 -18.60
CA ALA A 302 -14.36 11.77 -17.24
C ALA A 302 -12.84 12.04 -17.13
N ALA A 303 -12.02 11.40 -17.97
CA ALA A 303 -10.58 11.65 -18.07
C ALA A 303 -10.22 12.89 -18.92
N GLY A 304 -11.20 13.49 -19.62
CA GLY A 304 -10.99 14.62 -20.53
C GLY A 304 -10.20 14.25 -21.79
N ILE A 305 -10.25 12.98 -22.20
CA ILE A 305 -9.57 12.46 -23.41
C ILE A 305 -10.34 12.89 -24.67
N VAL A 306 -11.67 12.91 -24.57
CA VAL A 306 -12.61 13.26 -25.64
C VAL A 306 -13.58 14.36 -25.16
N PRO A 307 -14.09 15.21 -26.07
CA PRO A 307 -15.09 16.21 -25.71
C PRO A 307 -16.49 15.58 -25.58
N ASP A 308 -17.23 16.05 -24.59
CA ASP A 308 -18.68 15.85 -24.41
C ASP A 308 -19.23 17.23 -24.00
N CYS A 309 -19.85 17.92 -24.95
CA CYS A 309 -20.30 19.29 -24.75
C CYS A 309 -21.66 19.37 -24.03
N ASN A 310 -22.45 18.30 -24.10
CA ASN A 310 -23.82 18.25 -23.57
C ASN A 310 -23.89 17.55 -22.20
N ALA A 311 -22.77 16.99 -21.74
CA ALA A 311 -22.54 16.30 -20.48
C ALA A 311 -23.43 15.06 -20.27
N ASN A 312 -23.74 14.32 -21.35
CA ASN A 312 -24.52 13.08 -21.29
C ASN A 312 -23.68 11.82 -20.99
N GLY A 313 -22.34 11.92 -21.03
CA GLY A 313 -21.40 10.81 -20.82
C GLY A 313 -21.06 10.02 -22.09
N VAL A 314 -21.48 10.47 -23.26
CA VAL A 314 -21.13 9.95 -24.59
C VAL A 314 -20.27 11.01 -25.30
N PRO A 315 -19.16 10.62 -25.97
CA PRO A 315 -18.33 11.57 -26.70
C PRO A 315 -19.10 12.26 -27.84
N ASP A 316 -18.82 13.54 -28.09
CA ASP A 316 -19.43 14.33 -29.17
C ASP A 316 -19.37 13.60 -30.54
N ALA A 317 -18.22 12.98 -30.82
CA ALA A 317 -18.00 12.20 -32.05
C ALA A 317 -18.96 11.00 -32.20
N CYS A 318 -19.45 10.46 -31.09
CA CYS A 318 -20.35 9.32 -31.04
C CYS A 318 -21.82 9.73 -31.04
N ASP A 319 -22.17 10.88 -30.46
CA ASP A 319 -23.46 11.53 -30.71
C ASP A 319 -23.63 11.89 -32.20
N LEU A 320 -22.57 12.35 -32.88
CA LEU A 320 -22.56 12.58 -34.33
C LEU A 320 -22.64 11.27 -35.13
N ALA A 321 -21.83 10.26 -34.79
CA ALA A 321 -21.81 8.98 -35.52
C ALA A 321 -23.13 8.20 -35.40
N THR A 322 -23.86 8.36 -34.30
CA THR A 322 -25.19 7.76 -34.10
C THR A 322 -26.34 8.60 -34.66
N GLY A 323 -26.08 9.86 -35.05
CA GLY A 323 -27.10 10.81 -35.51
C GLY A 323 -28.02 11.31 -34.40
N VAL A 324 -27.57 11.24 -33.14
CA VAL A 324 -28.22 11.88 -31.99
C VAL A 324 -28.01 13.39 -32.05
N ALA A 325 -26.85 13.82 -32.56
CA ALA A 325 -26.55 15.23 -32.82
C ALA A 325 -26.29 15.49 -34.31
N SER A 326 -26.44 16.76 -34.71
CA SER A 326 -26.12 17.26 -36.06
C SER A 326 -24.80 18.02 -36.03
N ASP A 327 -24.06 17.97 -37.14
CA ASP A 327 -22.88 18.77 -37.44
C ASP A 327 -23.05 19.24 -38.88
N CYS A 328 -23.54 20.46 -39.04
CA CYS A 328 -24.01 20.95 -40.34
C CYS A 328 -22.91 21.63 -41.16
N ASP A 329 -21.86 22.17 -40.52
CA ASP A 329 -20.67 22.71 -41.20
C ASP A 329 -19.54 21.67 -41.40
N ASN A 330 -19.71 20.47 -40.82
CA ASN A 330 -18.82 19.31 -40.87
C ASN A 330 -17.46 19.56 -40.19
N ASN A 331 -17.42 20.36 -39.13
CA ASN A 331 -16.20 20.68 -38.39
C ASN A 331 -15.82 19.64 -37.32
N GLY A 332 -16.69 18.67 -37.03
CA GLY A 332 -16.51 17.61 -36.03
C GLY A 332 -16.98 17.97 -34.63
N VAL A 333 -17.64 19.12 -34.46
CA VAL A 333 -18.29 19.56 -33.21
C VAL A 333 -19.79 19.67 -33.48
N PRO A 334 -20.66 19.13 -32.60
CA PRO A 334 -22.10 19.25 -32.79
C PRO A 334 -22.63 20.69 -32.80
N ASP A 335 -23.65 20.94 -33.61
CA ASP A 335 -24.33 22.23 -33.80
C ASP A 335 -24.72 22.88 -32.44
N VAL A 336 -25.26 22.08 -31.52
CA VAL A 336 -25.65 22.52 -30.17
C VAL A 336 -24.46 23.03 -29.33
N CYS A 337 -23.27 22.46 -29.53
CA CYS A 337 -22.05 22.90 -28.87
C CYS A 337 -21.54 24.21 -29.47
N ASP A 338 -21.65 24.37 -30.79
CA ASP A 338 -21.16 25.56 -31.50
C ASP A 338 -22.08 26.77 -31.31
N ILE A 339 -23.40 26.55 -31.22
CA ILE A 339 -24.37 27.56 -30.74
C ILE A 339 -24.10 27.88 -29.27
N GLY A 340 -23.96 26.86 -28.41
CA GLY A 340 -23.69 27.04 -26.96
C GLY A 340 -22.37 27.77 -26.65
N ALA A 341 -21.36 27.59 -27.49
CA ALA A 341 -20.08 28.29 -27.42
C ALA A 341 -20.09 29.69 -28.11
N GLY A 342 -21.19 30.07 -28.76
CA GLY A 342 -21.32 31.33 -29.50
C GLY A 342 -20.42 31.42 -30.74
N LYS A 343 -19.99 30.28 -31.30
CA LYS A 343 -19.25 30.21 -32.57
C LYS A 343 -20.19 30.36 -33.77
N LEU A 344 -21.34 29.69 -33.68
CA LEU A 344 -22.43 29.78 -34.64
C LEU A 344 -23.61 30.54 -34.02
N ARG A 345 -24.40 31.16 -34.88
CA ARG A 345 -25.62 31.89 -34.51
C ARG A 345 -26.82 30.99 -34.75
N ASP A 346 -27.80 31.11 -33.87
CA ASP A 346 -29.14 30.55 -33.97
C ASP A 346 -30.08 31.70 -33.56
N CYS A 347 -30.72 32.33 -34.54
CA CYS A 347 -31.46 33.58 -34.33
C CYS A 347 -32.95 33.39 -34.05
N ASP A 348 -33.54 32.24 -34.41
CA ASP A 348 -34.93 31.89 -34.11
C ASP A 348 -35.09 30.90 -32.95
N GLY A 349 -33.99 30.23 -32.55
CA GLY A 349 -33.92 29.33 -31.42
C GLY A 349 -34.39 27.90 -31.72
N ASP A 350 -34.35 27.48 -33.00
CA ASP A 350 -34.79 26.13 -33.40
C ASP A 350 -33.75 25.03 -33.16
N GLY A 351 -32.49 25.42 -32.84
CA GLY A 351 -31.38 24.51 -32.57
C GLY A 351 -30.56 24.13 -33.81
N ILE A 352 -30.87 24.67 -34.99
CA ILE A 352 -30.10 24.57 -36.23
C ILE A 352 -29.35 25.90 -36.43
N PRO A 353 -28.04 25.89 -36.74
CA PRO A 353 -27.30 27.11 -37.01
C PRO A 353 -27.83 27.91 -38.22
N ASP A 354 -27.82 29.25 -38.13
CA ASP A 354 -28.20 30.20 -39.19
C ASP A 354 -27.57 29.82 -40.55
N VAL A 355 -26.29 29.42 -40.53
CA VAL A 355 -25.48 29.04 -41.71
C VAL A 355 -25.97 27.78 -42.44
N CYS A 356 -26.86 27.01 -41.82
CA CYS A 356 -27.40 25.75 -42.31
C CYS A 356 -28.93 25.81 -42.55
N GLN A 357 -29.55 26.96 -42.29
CA GLN A 357 -30.94 27.26 -42.62
C GLN A 357 -31.01 28.06 -43.94
N PRO A 358 -32.19 28.18 -44.58
CA PRO A 358 -32.33 28.95 -45.82
C PRO A 358 -32.18 30.47 -45.59
N ASP A 359 -31.32 31.10 -46.37
CA ASP A 359 -31.28 32.54 -46.63
C ASP A 359 -31.55 32.73 -48.14
N ARG A 360 -32.71 33.27 -48.49
CA ARG A 360 -33.18 33.35 -49.88
C ARG A 360 -32.52 34.43 -50.71
N ASP A 361 -32.19 35.57 -50.11
CA ASP A 361 -31.70 36.75 -50.84
C ASP A 361 -30.20 37.03 -50.62
N GLY A 362 -29.61 36.46 -49.57
CA GLY A 362 -28.18 36.44 -49.30
C GLY A 362 -27.68 37.59 -48.44
N ASP A 363 -28.55 38.26 -47.64
CA ASP A 363 -28.17 39.38 -46.78
C ASP A 363 -27.49 38.97 -45.45
N GLY A 364 -27.54 37.67 -45.11
CA GLY A 364 -26.99 37.11 -43.87
C GLY A 364 -27.99 37.00 -42.71
N TRP A 365 -29.28 37.22 -42.97
CA TRP A 365 -30.39 36.80 -42.10
C TRP A 365 -31.19 35.68 -42.79
N ILE A 366 -31.45 34.61 -42.05
CA ILE A 366 -32.25 33.48 -42.55
C ILE A 366 -33.72 33.87 -42.77
N ASP A 367 -34.43 33.15 -43.66
CA ASP A 367 -35.85 33.34 -43.99
C ASP A 367 -36.78 33.40 -42.74
N ALA A 368 -36.38 32.82 -41.61
CA ALA A 368 -37.13 32.79 -40.35
C ALA A 368 -36.87 34.01 -39.43
N CYS A 369 -35.70 34.66 -39.54
CA CYS A 369 -35.31 35.82 -38.74
C CYS A 369 -35.35 37.14 -39.52
N ASP A 370 -35.39 37.06 -40.85
CA ASP A 370 -35.56 38.22 -41.70
C ASP A 370 -37.03 38.66 -41.76
N GLY A 371 -37.27 39.95 -41.50
CA GLY A 371 -38.57 40.56 -41.70
C GLY A 371 -38.92 40.86 -43.17
N CYS A 372 -38.00 40.71 -44.11
CA CYS A 372 -38.16 40.94 -45.55
C CYS A 372 -37.44 39.91 -46.46
N PRO A 373 -37.79 38.60 -46.43
CA PRO A 373 -37.04 37.49 -47.04
C PRO A 373 -36.85 37.46 -48.59
N ASP A 374 -37.05 38.59 -49.27
CA ASP A 374 -36.85 38.77 -50.71
C ASP A 374 -36.17 40.16 -51.04
N ASP A 375 -35.62 40.89 -50.05
CA ASP A 375 -34.94 42.19 -50.21
C ASP A 375 -33.55 42.24 -49.50
N PRO A 376 -32.44 41.96 -50.23
CA PRO A 376 -31.11 41.74 -49.66
C PRO A 376 -30.39 43.01 -49.17
N ASN A 377 -31.14 44.08 -48.93
CA ASN A 377 -30.66 45.33 -48.37
C ASN A 377 -31.37 45.68 -47.04
N LYS A 378 -32.28 44.82 -46.55
CA LYS A 378 -33.26 45.24 -45.55
C LYS A 378 -33.84 44.11 -44.69
N HIS A 379 -33.08 43.65 -43.70
CA HIS A 379 -33.51 42.66 -42.67
C HIS A 379 -34.80 42.98 -41.84
N SER A 380 -35.53 44.07 -42.12
CA SER A 380 -36.70 44.54 -41.34
C SER A 380 -37.59 45.52 -42.12
N PRO A 381 -38.94 45.36 -42.16
CA PRO A 381 -39.84 46.13 -43.03
C PRO A 381 -39.79 47.65 -42.93
N GLY A 382 -39.36 48.20 -41.79
CA GLY A 382 -39.21 49.65 -41.62
C GLY A 382 -40.52 50.44 -41.78
N LEU A 383 -40.42 51.67 -42.26
CA LEU A 383 -41.57 52.55 -42.50
C LEU A 383 -42.24 52.29 -43.85
N CYS A 384 -41.48 51.86 -44.85
CA CYS A 384 -41.93 51.76 -46.23
C CYS A 384 -42.27 50.33 -46.69
N GLY A 385 -42.12 49.33 -45.82
CA GLY A 385 -42.20 47.91 -46.18
C GLY A 385 -40.92 47.43 -46.87
N CYS A 386 -40.92 46.15 -47.24
CA CYS A 386 -39.82 45.49 -47.95
C CYS A 386 -39.70 45.97 -49.40
N GLY A 387 -38.50 45.92 -49.99
CA GLY A 387 -38.22 46.35 -51.35
C GLY A 387 -38.17 47.87 -51.55
N VAL A 388 -38.27 48.66 -50.46
CA VAL A 388 -38.28 50.12 -50.50
C VAL A 388 -37.40 50.69 -49.39
N VAL A 389 -36.43 51.54 -49.78
CA VAL A 389 -35.57 52.27 -48.85
C VAL A 389 -36.39 53.18 -47.93
N ASP A 390 -36.12 53.14 -46.62
CA ASP A 390 -36.86 53.96 -45.66
C ASP A 390 -36.48 55.43 -45.76
N ILE A 391 -37.43 56.23 -46.25
CA ILE A 391 -37.35 57.69 -46.32
C ILE A 391 -38.58 58.31 -45.64
N PRO A 392 -38.50 59.55 -45.13
CA PRO A 392 -39.59 60.17 -44.34
C PRO A 392 -40.95 60.32 -45.05
N ALA A 393 -40.98 60.12 -46.37
CA ALA A 393 -42.19 59.94 -47.15
C ALA A 393 -41.96 58.78 -48.13
N CYS A 394 -42.62 57.64 -47.89
CA CYS A 394 -42.53 56.45 -48.73
C CYS A 394 -43.17 56.69 -50.11
N GLU A 395 -42.42 57.31 -51.03
CA GLU A 395 -42.84 57.57 -52.41
C GLU A 395 -42.92 56.25 -53.21
N GLY A 396 -44.05 55.55 -53.09
CA GLY A 396 -44.30 54.32 -53.84
C GLY A 396 -45.67 53.68 -53.57
N ALA A 397 -46.22 53.82 -52.37
CA ALA A 397 -47.46 53.17 -51.94
C ALA A 397 -48.76 53.80 -52.51
N ALA A 398 -48.76 54.27 -53.76
CA ALA A 398 -49.96 54.55 -54.55
C ALA A 398 -49.67 54.79 -56.05
N ARG A 399 -49.92 53.79 -56.91
CA ARG A 399 -50.87 53.88 -58.07
C ARG A 399 -50.72 52.73 -59.09
N GLY A 400 -51.80 51.96 -59.23
CA GLY A 400 -52.35 51.66 -60.56
C GLY A 400 -52.04 50.30 -61.19
N GLY A 401 -52.92 49.32 -60.96
CA GLY A 401 -53.10 48.15 -61.81
C GLY A 401 -54.56 47.64 -61.70
N PRO A 402 -55.44 47.90 -62.69
CA PRO A 402 -56.83 47.46 -62.65
C PRO A 402 -57.06 46.21 -63.52
N ASP A 403 -56.90 45.02 -62.94
CA ASP A 403 -57.31 43.72 -63.47
C ASP A 403 -57.37 42.72 -62.29
N SER A 404 -58.36 41.86 -62.07
CA SER A 404 -59.67 41.63 -62.70
C SER A 404 -60.60 40.90 -61.65
N PRO A 405 -61.88 40.54 -61.92
CA PRO A 405 -62.93 40.57 -60.87
C PRO A 405 -63.34 39.25 -60.18
N THR A 406 -63.97 39.43 -58.99
CA THR A 406 -65.07 38.64 -58.36
C THR A 406 -64.94 37.13 -58.08
N THR A 407 -65.05 36.77 -56.78
CA THR A 407 -66.15 35.94 -56.17
C THR A 407 -66.06 36.09 -54.64
N ASP A 408 -67.04 36.69 -53.98
CA ASP A 408 -68.20 36.04 -53.34
C ASP A 408 -67.88 35.34 -52.00
N ALA A 409 -68.42 35.88 -50.92
CA ALA A 409 -68.16 35.45 -49.54
C ALA A 409 -69.47 35.00 -48.87
N GLY A 410 -69.70 33.69 -48.90
CA GLY A 410 -70.70 33.01 -48.06
C GLY A 410 -70.19 32.77 -46.62
N PRO A 411 -71.08 32.58 -45.63
CA PRO A 411 -70.75 32.74 -44.22
C PRO A 411 -70.14 31.50 -43.54
N ALA A 412 -69.37 31.75 -42.48
CA ALA A 412 -68.81 30.71 -41.60
C ALA A 412 -69.82 30.20 -40.54
N PRO A 413 -69.75 28.91 -40.15
CA PRO A 413 -70.30 28.37 -38.91
C PRO A 413 -69.25 28.34 -37.75
N PRO A 414 -69.65 28.04 -36.50
CA PRO A 414 -68.98 28.61 -35.32
C PRO A 414 -68.27 27.63 -34.36
N ASP A 415 -67.82 28.20 -33.23
CA ASP A 415 -67.54 27.61 -31.90
C ASP A 415 -66.16 26.97 -31.59
N ALA A 416 -65.30 27.81 -30.97
CA ALA A 416 -64.77 27.66 -29.58
C ALA A 416 -63.85 26.45 -29.22
N PRO A 417 -63.08 26.49 -28.08
CA PRO A 417 -63.08 27.49 -27.02
C PRO A 417 -61.71 28.07 -26.58
N THR A 418 -61.85 29.09 -25.74
CA THR A 418 -60.88 29.78 -24.88
C THR A 418 -59.86 28.92 -24.11
N SER A 419 -58.67 29.47 -23.88
CA SER A 419 -58.13 29.59 -22.52
C SER A 419 -57.35 30.92 -22.37
N SER A 420 -57.20 31.38 -21.13
CA SER A 420 -56.92 32.79 -20.79
C SER A 420 -55.63 32.96 -19.99
N SER A 421 -54.85 34.01 -20.26
CA SER A 421 -54.14 34.75 -19.21
C SER A 421 -53.86 36.21 -19.58
N ASP A 422 -54.61 37.09 -18.92
CA ASP A 422 -54.23 38.48 -18.57
C ASP A 422 -53.00 38.44 -17.63
N SER A 423 -52.06 39.39 -17.53
CA SER A 423 -51.86 40.75 -18.10
C SER A 423 -50.32 41.05 -18.12
N PRO A 424 -49.79 42.29 -17.94
CA PRO A 424 -49.63 43.31 -18.99
C PRO A 424 -48.17 43.81 -19.20
N GLY A 425 -47.89 44.26 -20.43
CA GLY A 425 -47.03 45.41 -20.78
C GLY A 425 -45.68 45.62 -20.08
N THR A 426 -44.60 45.27 -20.78
CA THR A 426 -43.27 45.88 -20.58
C THR A 426 -43.02 47.02 -21.56
N ASP A 427 -42.60 48.17 -21.05
CA ASP A 427 -41.63 49.04 -21.73
C ASP A 427 -40.89 49.91 -20.69
N PRO A 428 -39.55 49.82 -20.65
CA PRO A 428 -38.76 50.96 -20.21
C PRO A 428 -37.54 51.23 -21.11
N GLY A 429 -37.39 52.49 -21.51
CA GLY A 429 -36.10 53.09 -21.83
C GLY A 429 -36.10 54.59 -21.56
N PRO A 430 -34.94 55.28 -21.61
CA PRO A 430 -33.57 54.76 -21.58
C PRO A 430 -32.74 55.33 -20.40
N ALA A 431 -31.48 54.91 -20.28
CA ALA A 431 -30.53 55.39 -19.27
C ALA A 431 -30.08 56.86 -19.47
N PRO A 432 -29.41 57.46 -18.47
CA PRO A 432 -27.97 57.64 -18.64
C PRO A 432 -27.09 57.32 -17.40
N ALA A 433 -25.77 57.33 -17.63
CA ALA A 433 -24.65 57.04 -16.71
C ALA A 433 -24.60 57.99 -15.46
N VAL A 434 -23.75 57.83 -14.43
CA VAL A 434 -22.32 57.44 -14.34
C VAL A 434 -22.00 56.94 -12.91
N GLY A 435 -21.00 56.06 -12.69
CA GLY A 435 -20.39 55.90 -11.36
C GLY A 435 -19.57 54.62 -11.13
N ASP A 436 -18.24 54.74 -11.14
CA ASP A 436 -17.23 53.68 -10.92
C ASP A 436 -17.32 52.92 -9.58
N LEU A 437 -16.83 51.66 -9.57
CA LEU A 437 -15.69 51.17 -8.76
C LEU A 437 -15.31 49.73 -9.20
N PRO A 438 -14.08 49.23 -8.93
CA PRO A 438 -13.41 48.25 -9.81
C PRO A 438 -13.53 46.78 -9.41
N SER A 439 -13.18 45.93 -10.38
CA SER A 439 -13.01 44.48 -10.28
C SER A 439 -11.63 44.07 -9.70
N GLU A 440 -11.62 42.97 -8.95
CA GLU A 440 -10.43 42.17 -8.67
C GLU A 440 -10.57 40.82 -9.38
N ASP A 441 -9.78 40.61 -10.44
CA ASP A 441 -9.03 39.36 -10.68
C ASP A 441 -8.25 39.46 -12.00
N ALA A 442 -6.92 39.35 -11.93
CA ALA A 442 -6.08 39.09 -13.09
C ALA A 442 -4.68 38.57 -12.73
N ALA A 443 -4.28 37.49 -13.42
CA ALA A 443 -2.92 36.96 -13.62
C ALA A 443 -2.27 36.24 -12.41
N LEU A 444 -1.62 35.07 -12.60
CA LEU A 444 -0.59 34.84 -13.62
C LEU A 444 -0.51 33.39 -14.12
N THR A 445 -0.07 33.25 -15.37
CA THR A 445 0.38 32.02 -16.03
C THR A 445 1.82 31.63 -15.64
N ALA A 446 2.15 30.34 -15.79
CA ALA A 446 3.50 29.77 -15.65
C ALA A 446 4.30 29.86 -16.99
N PRO A 447 5.46 29.20 -17.19
CA PRO A 447 6.48 28.63 -16.27
C PRO A 447 7.92 29.12 -16.59
N LEU A 448 8.96 28.67 -15.85
CA LEU A 448 10.32 28.50 -16.43
C LEU A 448 11.23 27.55 -15.63
N GLU A 449 11.95 26.67 -16.35
CA GLU A 449 13.09 25.90 -15.86
C GLU A 449 14.45 26.56 -16.20
N ALA A 450 15.50 26.01 -15.59
CA ALA A 450 16.91 26.09 -15.97
C ALA A 450 17.70 27.40 -15.73
N LEU A 451 18.77 27.30 -14.94
CA LEU A 451 20.15 27.56 -15.41
C LEU A 451 21.20 27.07 -14.40
N CYS A 452 22.23 26.37 -14.89
CA CYS A 452 23.43 26.04 -14.11
C CYS A 452 24.33 27.28 -13.91
N GLY A 453 25.11 27.33 -12.82
CA GLY A 453 26.22 28.30 -12.76
C GLY A 453 26.96 28.48 -11.43
N VAL A 454 28.00 27.66 -11.21
CA VAL A 454 29.32 28.00 -10.62
C VAL A 454 29.39 28.91 -9.36
N GLY A 455 30.11 28.43 -8.33
CA GLY A 455 31.03 29.30 -7.58
C GLY A 455 30.97 29.21 -6.06
N ALA A 456 32.05 28.71 -5.46
CA ALA A 456 32.24 28.78 -4.01
C ALA A 456 32.68 30.19 -3.55
N CYS A 457 31.93 30.76 -2.61
CA CYS A 457 32.31 31.76 -1.60
C CYS A 457 31.26 31.59 -0.49
N GLY A 458 31.56 31.49 0.79
CA GLY A 458 32.57 32.19 1.56
C GLY A 458 31.83 32.82 2.76
N ALA A 459 31.90 32.20 3.94
CA ALA A 459 31.27 32.75 5.14
C ALA A 459 31.92 34.10 5.52
N PRO A 460 31.18 34.99 6.21
CA PRO A 460 31.49 35.14 7.63
C PRO A 460 30.30 35.49 8.58
N LEU A 461 30.41 35.01 9.83
CA LEU A 461 30.18 35.73 11.12
C LEU A 461 28.91 36.62 11.25
N LEU A 462 28.01 36.45 12.25
CA LEU A 462 28.26 36.78 13.67
C LEU A 462 27.05 36.49 14.61
N GLY A 463 27.33 35.99 15.83
CA GLY A 463 26.46 36.08 17.02
C GLY A 463 25.22 35.15 17.06
N TRP A 464 24.66 34.77 18.23
CA TRP A 464 24.85 35.21 19.62
C TRP A 464 24.99 34.01 20.60
N LEU A 465 25.62 34.24 21.76
CA LEU A 465 25.72 33.35 22.92
C LEU A 465 25.11 34.06 24.15
N PRO A 466 24.54 33.33 25.13
CA PRO A 466 25.27 33.07 26.40
C PRO A 466 25.16 31.60 26.89
N LEU A 467 26.24 30.98 27.41
CA LEU A 467 26.56 30.81 28.85
C LEU A 467 25.34 30.38 29.72
N THR A 468 25.30 29.22 30.39
CA THR A 468 26.32 28.51 31.23
C THR A 468 26.11 26.97 31.26
N ALA A 469 27.06 26.07 31.64
CA ALA A 469 28.51 26.12 31.89
C ALA A 469 29.13 24.69 32.07
N LEU A 470 30.46 24.67 32.27
CA LEU A 470 31.39 23.70 32.90
C LEU A 470 30.84 22.57 33.81
N ALA A 471 31.47 21.39 33.96
CA ALA A 471 32.76 20.80 33.53
C ALA A 471 32.61 19.24 33.47
N LEU A 472 33.51 18.35 33.02
CA LEU A 472 34.99 18.26 32.99
C LEU A 472 35.50 17.50 31.73
N LEU A 473 36.79 17.64 31.43
CA LEU A 473 37.47 16.98 30.30
C LEU A 473 38.93 16.65 30.67
N THR A 474 39.41 15.43 30.37
CA THR A 474 40.80 14.98 30.07
C THR A 474 40.83 13.44 30.21
N VAL A 475 41.14 12.58 29.22
CA VAL A 475 42.23 12.51 28.21
C VAL A 475 43.61 12.22 28.82
N LYS A 476 44.10 10.98 28.60
CA LYS A 476 45.54 10.72 28.38
C LYS A 476 45.79 9.40 27.64
N THR A 477 46.21 9.48 26.38
CA THR A 477 46.68 8.34 25.59
C THR A 477 48.15 8.00 25.93
N ARG A 478 48.50 6.72 25.85
CA ARG A 478 49.88 6.24 26.02
C ARG A 478 50.70 6.44 24.73
N ARG A 479 51.98 6.75 24.87
CA ARG A 479 53.03 6.43 23.88
C ARG A 479 54.14 5.65 24.56
N LEU A 480 54.50 4.50 24.01
CA LEU A 480 55.81 3.87 24.18
C LEU A 480 56.43 3.79 22.78
N ARG A 481 57.71 4.11 22.68
CA ARG A 481 58.54 3.92 21.48
C ARG A 481 59.45 2.71 21.72
N CYS A 482 59.56 1.86 20.72
CA CYS A 482 60.82 1.53 20.07
C CYS A 482 60.58 1.72 18.57
#